data_AF-A0A2V1ZZK1-F1
#
_entry.id   AF-A0A2V1ZZK1-F1
#
_cell.length_a   1.000
_cell.length_b   1.000
_cell.length_c   1.000
_cell.angle_alpha   90.00
_cell.angle_beta   90.00
_cell.angle_gamma   90.00
#
_symmetry.space_group_name_H-M   'P 1'
#
loop_
_entity.id
_entity.type
_entity.pdbx_description
1 polymer ?
#
loop_
_entity_poly.entity_id
_entity_poly.type
_entity_poly.pdbx_seq_one_letter_code
_entity_poly.pdbx_strand_id
1 'polypeptide(L)'
;MQITLSVATEIRICMTSAILLMLSMPAQADLPKATMDDYVWETIEAPIYPNWSKDCNSRNERIYQDCLDQSLMIYNQNLIEKLQLSKYISPQLNQTTITIPSHETPIILTDKPVQDENGDGLRYVYLINSYDKNKNWLYLSGQAYETNNTVLVDLNTGVIQEFEGSHLTFSPDMTYAATVKVEFPEEEEVIIWKKDKYGSYQYDKNNMDYGNFRQHFKFYDSRKYSPMPYSAKLEWVTNDSLLVDFYFNMSEHDTIAYRVRFNYVNTEPASEWQMIPIK
;
A
#
# COMPACT_ATOMS: atom_id res chain seq x y z
N MET A 1 -54.10 0.44 -55.90
CA MET A 1 -55.38 -0.02 -55.36
C MET A 1 -55.18 -0.19 -53.85
N GLN A 2 -55.77 0.72 -53.09
CA GLN A 2 -55.68 0.81 -51.64
C GLN A 2 -56.98 0.23 -51.09
N ILE A 3 -56.92 -0.82 -50.27
CA ILE A 3 -58.08 -1.28 -49.47
C ILE A 3 -57.58 -1.70 -48.08
N THR A 4 -57.69 -0.73 -47.16
CA THR A 4 -58.12 -0.77 -45.76
C THR A 4 -57.72 -1.92 -44.80
N LEU A 5 -57.13 -1.48 -43.68
CA LEU A 5 -57.16 -2.09 -42.34
C LEU A 5 -58.58 -2.39 -41.82
N SER A 6 -58.70 -3.39 -40.93
CA SER A 6 -59.67 -3.37 -39.83
C SER A 6 -59.03 -3.84 -38.52
N VAL A 7 -59.39 -3.12 -37.46
CA VAL A 7 -58.86 -3.10 -36.10
C VAL A 7 -59.55 -4.14 -35.20
N ALA A 8 -58.75 -4.67 -34.27
CA ALA A 8 -59.00 -5.37 -32.99
C ALA A 8 -60.43 -5.57 -32.44
N THR A 9 -60.67 -6.78 -31.91
CA THR A 9 -61.36 -7.14 -30.63
C THR A 9 -61.28 -8.69 -30.53
N GLU A 10 -61.00 -9.41 -29.43
CA GLU A 10 -61.33 -9.28 -28.01
C GLU A 10 -60.39 -10.09 -27.11
N ILE A 11 -60.45 -9.72 -25.83
CA ILE A 11 -59.71 -10.13 -24.66
C ILE A 11 -60.19 -11.51 -24.15
N ARG A 12 -59.24 -12.39 -23.78
CA ARG A 12 -59.44 -13.37 -22.70
C ARG A 12 -58.28 -13.29 -21.72
N ILE A 13 -58.57 -12.64 -20.61
CA ILE A 13 -57.81 -12.68 -19.37
C ILE A 13 -58.01 -14.05 -18.73
N CYS A 14 -56.93 -14.78 -18.48
CA CYS A 14 -56.83 -15.65 -17.32
C CYS A 14 -55.56 -15.27 -16.57
N MET A 15 -55.77 -14.53 -15.47
CA MET A 15 -54.79 -14.34 -14.42
C MET A 15 -54.35 -15.70 -13.87
N THR A 16 -53.04 -15.95 -13.88
CA THR A 16 -52.38 -16.61 -12.75
C THR A 16 -51.06 -15.90 -12.54
N SER A 17 -51.11 -14.87 -11.70
CA SER A 17 -49.94 -14.29 -11.07
C SER A 17 -49.31 -15.36 -10.17
N ALA A 18 -48.19 -15.92 -10.60
CA ALA A 18 -47.20 -16.48 -9.69
C ALA A 18 -45.93 -15.65 -9.86
N ILE A 19 -45.78 -14.75 -8.89
CA ILE A 19 -44.57 -14.02 -8.57
C ILE A 19 -43.36 -14.97 -8.63
N LEU A 20 -42.41 -14.67 -9.51
CA LEU A 20 -41.00 -14.85 -9.20
C LEU A 20 -40.26 -13.58 -9.61
N LEU A 21 -40.11 -12.68 -8.64
CA LEU A 21 -39.00 -11.74 -8.60
C LEU A 21 -37.69 -12.54 -8.67
N MET A 22 -36.97 -12.40 -9.77
CA MET A 22 -35.50 -12.43 -9.78
C MET A 22 -35.09 -11.08 -10.40
N LEU A 23 -35.07 -9.99 -9.62
CA LEU A 23 -33.87 -9.52 -8.94
C LEU A 23 -32.56 -9.85 -9.69
N SER A 24 -32.02 -8.78 -10.29
CA SER A 24 -30.59 -8.40 -10.32
C SER A 24 -29.58 -9.38 -10.91
N MET A 25 -29.03 -9.03 -12.07
CA MET A 25 -27.57 -8.86 -12.25
C MET A 25 -27.34 -7.81 -13.37
N PRO A 26 -26.53 -6.75 -13.18
CA PRO A 26 -25.91 -6.12 -14.33
C PRO A 26 -25.01 -7.17 -14.98
N ALA A 27 -25.07 -7.30 -16.30
CA ALA A 27 -24.07 -8.07 -17.04
C ALA A 27 -22.71 -7.41 -16.80
N GLN A 28 -21.96 -7.93 -15.81
CA GLN A 28 -20.57 -7.59 -15.63
C GLN A 28 -19.86 -8.22 -16.82
N ALA A 29 -19.53 -7.40 -17.82
CA ALA A 29 -18.75 -7.84 -18.96
C ALA A 29 -17.50 -8.54 -18.43
N ASP A 30 -17.29 -9.81 -18.80
CA ASP A 30 -16.04 -10.50 -18.49
C ASP A 30 -14.90 -9.62 -19.00
N LEU A 31 -14.12 -9.05 -18.07
CA LEU A 31 -12.95 -8.27 -18.40
C LEU A 31 -12.02 -9.15 -19.24
N PRO A 32 -11.42 -8.63 -20.32
CA PRO A 32 -10.54 -9.43 -21.16
C PRO A 32 -9.42 -10.03 -20.33
N LYS A 33 -9.29 -11.35 -20.41
CA LYS A 33 -8.24 -12.14 -19.78
C LYS A 33 -6.87 -11.67 -20.27
N ALA A 34 -6.00 -11.26 -19.34
CA ALA A 34 -4.61 -10.96 -19.65
C ALA A 34 -3.87 -12.21 -20.15
N THR A 35 -2.93 -12.03 -21.06
CA THR A 35 -2.05 -13.04 -21.65
C THR A 35 -0.60 -12.75 -21.28
N MET A 36 0.33 -13.68 -21.49
CA MET A 36 1.76 -13.47 -21.20
C MET A 36 2.36 -12.23 -21.89
N ASP A 37 1.76 -11.79 -23.00
CA ASP A 37 2.16 -10.60 -23.77
C ASP A 37 1.74 -9.28 -23.10
N ASP A 38 0.88 -9.30 -22.08
CA ASP A 38 0.46 -8.12 -21.30
C ASP A 38 1.43 -7.83 -20.12
N TYR A 39 2.55 -8.58 -19.99
CA TYR A 39 3.52 -8.42 -18.92
C TYR A 39 4.89 -7.98 -19.45
N VAL A 40 5.51 -7.02 -18.75
CA VAL A 40 6.88 -6.59 -19.05
C VAL A 40 7.83 -7.26 -18.07
N TRP A 41 8.84 -7.94 -18.61
CA TRP A 41 9.92 -8.52 -17.82
C TRP A 41 10.95 -7.45 -17.47
N GLU A 42 11.22 -7.28 -16.19
CA GLU A 42 12.19 -6.30 -15.71
C GLU A 42 13.18 -6.95 -14.73
N THR A 43 14.45 -6.59 -14.87
CA THR A 43 15.44 -6.87 -13.83
C THR A 43 15.19 -5.89 -12.70
N ILE A 44 14.98 -6.42 -11.50
CA ILE A 44 14.83 -5.62 -10.30
C ILE A 44 16.15 -5.56 -9.55
N GLU A 45 16.39 -4.46 -8.85
CA GLU A 45 17.47 -4.42 -7.88
C GLU A 45 17.17 -5.42 -6.76
N ALA A 46 18.18 -6.20 -6.38
CA ALA A 46 18.03 -7.15 -5.30
C ALA A 46 17.64 -6.41 -4.01
N PRO A 47 16.71 -6.95 -3.22
CA PRO A 47 16.42 -6.42 -1.90
C PRO A 47 17.71 -6.30 -1.11
N ILE A 48 18.03 -5.09 -0.67
CA ILE A 48 18.97 -4.95 0.44
C ILE A 48 18.11 -5.10 1.70
N TYR A 49 17.80 -6.35 2.07
CA TYR A 49 17.40 -6.64 3.44
C TYR A 49 18.69 -6.66 4.26
N PRO A 50 18.95 -5.66 5.11
CA PRO A 50 20.06 -5.77 6.04
C PRO A 50 19.76 -6.98 6.92
N ASN A 51 20.65 -7.96 6.93
CA ASN A 51 20.49 -9.14 7.78
C ASN A 51 20.82 -8.75 9.23
N TRP A 52 19.83 -8.14 9.92
CA TRP A 52 19.97 -7.62 11.27
C TRP A 52 20.18 -8.72 12.32
N SER A 53 19.89 -9.98 11.99
CA SER A 53 20.08 -11.13 12.88
C SER A 53 21.44 -11.81 12.71
N LYS A 54 22.27 -11.39 11.74
CA LYS A 54 23.51 -12.08 11.38
C LYS A 54 24.43 -12.35 12.58
N ASP A 55 24.48 -11.41 13.52
CA ASP A 55 25.33 -11.49 14.71
C ASP A 55 24.56 -11.90 15.98
N CYS A 56 23.24 -12.10 15.87
CA CYS A 56 22.37 -12.48 16.98
C CYS A 56 22.22 -14.01 17.06
N ASN A 57 22.87 -14.61 18.05
CA ASN A 57 22.86 -16.07 18.23
C ASN A 57 22.43 -16.42 19.66
N SER A 58 21.15 -16.72 19.86
CA SER A 58 20.63 -17.18 21.14
C SER A 58 19.41 -18.06 20.94
N ARG A 59 19.31 -19.15 21.72
CA ARG A 59 18.08 -19.96 21.84
C ARG A 59 17.09 -19.37 22.84
N ASN A 60 17.54 -18.44 23.68
CA ASN A 60 16.67 -17.66 24.55
C ASN A 60 16.10 -16.50 23.73
N GLU A 61 14.79 -16.52 23.55
CA GLU A 61 14.03 -15.57 22.72
C GLU A 61 14.23 -14.12 23.15
N ARG A 62 14.19 -13.84 24.46
CA ARG A 62 14.41 -12.50 24.99
C ARG A 62 15.80 -11.96 24.67
N ILE A 63 16.84 -12.78 24.87
CA ILE A 63 18.23 -12.39 24.54
C ILE A 63 18.39 -12.19 23.03
N TYR A 64 17.72 -13.00 22.22
CA TYR A 64 17.72 -12.85 20.77
C TYR A 64 17.04 -11.54 20.34
N GLN A 65 15.87 -11.23 20.90
CA GLN A 65 15.14 -9.97 20.65
C GLN A 65 15.94 -8.74 21.08
N ASP A 66 16.52 -8.74 22.29
CA ASP A 66 17.36 -7.62 22.76
C ASP A 66 18.56 -7.36 21.81
N CYS A 67 19.14 -8.43 21.24
CA CYS A 67 20.20 -8.32 20.24
C CYS A 67 19.71 -7.73 18.91
N LEU A 68 18.52 -8.12 18.45
CA LEU A 68 17.90 -7.56 17.25
C LEU A 68 17.63 -6.07 17.42
N ASP A 69 17.03 -5.67 18.54
CA ASP A 69 16.72 -4.26 18.84
C ASP A 69 18.00 -3.41 18.86
N GLN A 70 19.08 -3.93 19.45
CA GLN A 70 20.37 -3.25 19.45
C GLN A 70 20.96 -3.14 18.03
N SER A 71 20.83 -4.18 17.21
CA SER A 71 21.31 -4.18 15.82
C SER A 71 20.54 -3.18 14.96
N LEU A 72 19.22 -3.09 15.15
CA LEU A 72 18.35 -2.10 14.49
C LEU A 72 18.67 -0.67 14.92
N MET A 73 18.92 -0.45 16.22
CA MET A 73 19.36 0.85 16.75
C MET A 73 20.68 1.31 16.10
N ILE A 74 21.68 0.42 16.01
CA ILE A 74 22.97 0.72 15.36
C ILE A 74 22.78 1.04 13.88
N TYR A 75 21.92 0.29 13.18
CA TYR A 75 21.58 0.56 11.79
C TYR A 75 20.97 1.95 11.61
N ASN A 76 19.97 2.29 12.44
CA ASN A 76 19.34 3.61 12.43
C ASN A 76 20.37 4.72 12.74
N GLN A 77 21.24 4.55 13.74
CA GLN A 77 22.29 5.51 14.07
C GLN A 77 23.21 5.78 12.88
N ASN A 78 23.66 4.73 12.20
CA ASN A 78 24.52 4.85 11.01
C ASN A 78 23.82 5.62 9.89
N LEU A 79 22.52 5.37 9.67
CA LEU A 79 21.72 6.13 8.70
C LEU A 79 21.55 7.59 9.10
N ILE A 80 21.30 7.89 10.37
CA ILE A 80 21.17 9.25 10.90
C ILE A 80 22.45 10.04 10.64
N GLU A 81 23.61 9.44 10.93
CA GLU A 81 24.91 10.06 10.68
C GLU A 81 25.13 10.28 9.18
N LYS A 82 24.88 9.27 8.35
CA LYS A 82 25.00 9.35 6.89
C LYS A 82 24.12 10.44 6.29
N LEU A 83 22.90 10.60 6.80
CA LEU A 83 21.92 11.60 6.37
C LEU A 83 22.11 12.96 7.06
N GLN A 84 23.09 13.09 7.96
CA GLN A 84 23.37 14.31 8.74
C GLN A 84 22.19 14.79 9.61
N LEU A 85 21.43 13.83 10.13
CA LEU A 85 20.24 14.05 10.93
C LEU A 85 20.50 14.05 12.44
N SER A 86 21.74 13.81 12.89
CA SER A 86 22.10 13.68 14.32
C SER A 86 21.75 14.92 15.16
N LYS A 87 21.58 16.09 14.53
CA LYS A 87 21.13 17.32 15.20
C LYS A 87 19.63 17.32 15.54
N TYR A 88 18.85 16.48 14.85
CA TYR A 88 17.40 16.35 15.04
C TYR A 88 17.05 15.03 15.72
N ILE A 89 17.76 13.94 15.40
CA ILE A 89 17.34 12.59 15.76
C ILE A 89 18.39 11.97 16.67
N SER A 90 17.93 11.47 17.80
CA SER A 90 18.70 10.66 18.74
C SER A 90 17.99 9.32 18.93
N PRO A 91 18.52 8.21 18.38
CA PRO A 91 18.02 6.88 18.68
C PRO A 91 18.52 6.46 20.07
N GLN A 92 17.69 5.69 20.75
CA GLN A 92 17.97 4.99 21.99
C GLN A 92 17.37 3.58 21.84
N LEU A 93 17.74 2.66 22.74
CA LEU A 93 17.11 1.35 22.74
C LEU A 93 15.59 1.52 22.95
N ASN A 94 14.79 0.99 22.02
CA ASN A 94 13.33 1.03 22.00
C ASN A 94 12.70 2.43 21.90
N GLN A 95 13.47 3.46 21.54
CA GLN A 95 12.96 4.82 21.46
C GLN A 95 13.75 5.66 20.47
N THR A 96 13.06 6.36 19.59
CA THR A 96 13.64 7.42 18.77
C THR A 96 13.11 8.77 19.24
N THR A 97 14.03 9.67 19.60
CA THR A 97 13.70 11.05 19.99
C THR A 97 14.01 11.97 18.82
N ILE A 98 13.02 12.76 18.40
CA ILE A 98 13.17 13.78 17.34
C ILE A 98 12.98 15.16 17.97
N THR A 99 14.06 15.91 18.05
CA THR A 99 14.11 17.28 18.56
C THR A 99 14.10 18.25 17.40
N ILE A 100 13.04 19.06 17.32
CA ILE A 100 12.88 20.08 16.29
C ILE A 100 13.13 21.45 16.94
N PRO A 101 14.08 22.27 16.45
CA PRO A 101 14.45 23.53 17.09
C PRO A 101 13.31 24.53 17.29
N SER A 102 12.29 24.48 16.43
CA SER A 102 11.09 25.32 16.48
C SER A 102 9.97 24.75 17.36
N HIS A 103 10.17 23.60 18.01
CA HIS A 103 9.17 22.91 18.79
C HIS A 103 9.63 22.74 20.24
N GLU A 104 8.78 23.09 21.22
CA GLU A 104 9.16 23.07 22.65
C GLU A 104 9.34 21.66 23.19
N THR A 105 8.53 20.70 22.73
CA THR A 105 8.61 19.31 23.17
C THR A 105 9.18 18.42 22.06
N PRO A 106 10.15 17.54 22.37
CA PRO A 106 10.61 16.57 21.39
C PRO A 106 9.49 15.58 21.06
N ILE A 107 9.50 15.09 19.83
CA ILE A 107 8.66 13.96 19.40
C ILE A 107 9.34 12.69 19.91
N ILE A 108 8.57 11.84 20.56
CA ILE A 108 9.05 10.56 21.10
C ILE A 108 8.30 9.44 20.40
N LEU A 109 9.03 8.67 19.61
CA LEU A 109 8.55 7.44 19.00
C LEU A 109 9.09 6.28 19.83
N THR A 110 8.22 5.63 20.57
CA THR A 110 8.58 4.46 21.38
C THR A 110 8.26 3.21 20.60
N ASP A 111 9.19 2.27 20.59
CA ASP A 111 8.97 0.94 20.04
C ASP A 111 8.07 0.19 21.03
N LYS A 112 6.75 0.33 20.85
CA LYS A 112 5.77 -0.24 21.77
C LYS A 112 5.60 -1.73 21.46
N PRO A 113 5.49 -2.59 22.49
CA PRO A 113 5.03 -3.95 22.26
C PRO A 113 3.62 -3.88 21.67
N VAL A 114 3.40 -4.54 20.54
CA VAL A 114 2.05 -4.81 20.08
C VAL A 114 1.45 -5.74 21.11
N GLN A 115 0.37 -5.33 21.79
CA GLN A 115 -0.28 -6.17 22.79
C GLN A 115 -0.84 -7.41 22.08
N ASP A 116 -0.20 -8.56 22.26
CA ASP A 116 -0.78 -9.86 21.96
C ASP A 116 -1.54 -10.39 23.19
N GLU A 117 -2.21 -11.53 23.05
CA GLU A 117 -3.03 -12.14 24.11
C GLU A 117 -2.23 -12.45 25.41
N ASN A 118 -0.89 -12.44 25.36
CA ASN A 118 0.00 -12.73 26.48
C ASN A 118 0.77 -11.50 27.00
N GLY A 119 0.63 -10.33 26.37
CA GLY A 119 1.33 -9.10 26.75
C GLY A 119 2.81 -9.05 26.36
N ASP A 120 3.30 -10.02 25.59
CA ASP A 120 4.70 -10.20 25.16
C ASP A 120 4.84 -10.13 23.62
N GLY A 121 3.88 -9.48 22.95
CA GLY A 121 3.85 -9.41 21.49
C GLY A 121 5.02 -8.63 20.88
N LEU A 122 5.26 -8.90 19.59
CA LEU A 122 6.36 -8.33 18.81
C LEU A 122 6.34 -6.79 18.87
N ARG A 123 7.53 -6.19 18.98
CA ARG A 123 7.67 -4.73 19.09
C ARG A 123 7.45 -4.10 17.73
N TYR A 124 6.65 -3.03 17.71
CA TYR A 124 6.58 -2.14 16.57
C TYR A 124 7.84 -1.28 16.57
N VAL A 125 8.67 -1.37 15.54
CA VAL A 125 9.94 -0.63 15.44
C VAL A 125 9.84 0.46 14.37
N TYR A 126 10.31 1.66 14.69
CA TYR A 126 10.46 2.74 13.71
C TYR A 126 11.86 2.76 13.11
N LEU A 127 11.96 2.47 11.81
CA LEU A 127 13.21 2.50 11.05
C LEU A 127 13.27 3.72 10.15
N ILE A 128 14.44 4.35 10.04
CA ILE A 128 14.60 5.45 9.08
C ILE A 128 14.61 4.89 7.67
N ASN A 129 13.65 5.32 6.87
CA ASN A 129 13.51 4.91 5.48
C ASN A 129 14.21 5.91 4.55
N SER A 130 13.78 7.18 4.56
CA SER A 130 14.37 8.21 3.71
C SER A 130 14.22 9.62 4.30
N TYR A 131 14.96 10.58 3.72
CA TYR A 131 14.93 11.98 4.12
C TYR A 131 14.92 12.87 2.87
N ASP A 132 13.86 13.66 2.72
CA ASP A 132 13.76 14.71 1.71
C ASP A 132 14.32 16.01 2.28
N LYS A 133 15.56 16.33 1.92
CA LYS A 133 16.25 17.54 2.37
C LYS A 133 15.60 18.84 1.91
N ASN A 134 14.92 18.84 0.75
CA ASN A 134 14.32 20.06 0.21
C ASN A 134 13.05 20.43 0.98
N LYS A 135 12.26 19.43 1.36
CA LYS A 135 11.06 19.62 2.18
C LYS A 135 11.34 19.56 3.68
N ASN A 136 12.52 19.08 4.07
CA ASN A 136 12.89 18.75 5.45
C ASN A 136 11.92 17.73 6.07
N TRP A 137 11.64 16.67 5.31
CA TRP A 137 10.69 15.61 5.66
C TRP A 137 11.42 14.32 5.92
N LEU A 138 11.14 13.71 7.07
CA LEU A 138 11.67 12.42 7.48
C LEU A 138 10.60 11.35 7.27
N TYR A 139 10.96 10.28 6.57
CA TYR A 139 10.11 9.13 6.37
C TYR A 139 10.65 7.97 7.19
N LEU A 140 9.80 7.41 8.03
CA LEU A 140 10.08 6.23 8.83
C LEU A 140 9.24 5.07 8.31
N SER A 141 9.83 3.89 8.26
CA SER A 141 9.09 2.64 8.13
C SER A 141 8.73 2.19 9.53
N GLY A 142 7.45 2.17 9.85
CA GLY A 142 6.94 1.48 11.02
C GLY A 142 6.72 0.02 10.67
N GLN A 143 7.38 -0.88 11.41
CA GLN A 143 7.29 -2.32 11.19
C GLN A 143 6.85 -3.00 12.47
N ALA A 144 5.72 -3.69 12.42
CA ALA A 144 5.41 -4.80 13.32
C ALA A 144 5.12 -6.05 12.47
N TYR A 145 5.09 -7.22 13.10
CA TYR A 145 4.73 -8.46 12.42
C TYR A 145 3.48 -8.24 11.54
N GLU A 146 3.61 -8.57 10.25
CA GLU A 146 2.56 -8.48 9.22
C GLU A 146 2.06 -7.06 8.88
N THR A 147 2.54 -6.00 9.51
CA THR A 147 2.09 -4.61 9.25
C THR A 147 3.25 -3.71 8.82
N ASN A 148 3.06 -3.03 7.70
CA ASN A 148 4.01 -2.06 7.15
C ASN A 148 3.33 -0.70 7.07
N ASN A 149 3.78 0.26 7.87
CA ASN A 149 3.29 1.63 7.83
C ASN A 149 4.42 2.59 7.45
N THR A 150 4.04 3.71 6.86
CA THR A 150 4.95 4.82 6.60
C THR A 150 4.59 5.98 7.52
N VAL A 151 5.55 6.45 8.31
CA VAL A 151 5.37 7.66 9.13
C VAL A 151 6.14 8.81 8.50
N LEU A 152 5.42 9.87 8.16
CA LEU A 152 5.99 11.14 7.74
C LEU A 152 6.10 12.08 8.94
N VAL A 153 7.30 12.61 9.16
CA VAL A 153 7.55 13.69 10.12
C VAL A 153 8.05 14.91 9.36
N ASP A 154 7.31 16.01 9.42
CA ASP A 154 7.77 17.31 8.94
C ASP A 154 8.69 17.94 9.98
N LEU A 155 9.99 17.99 9.71
CA LEU A 155 10.99 18.50 10.65
C LEU A 155 11.03 20.04 10.73
N ASN A 156 10.21 20.77 9.96
CA ASN A 156 10.03 22.21 10.13
C ASN A 156 8.93 22.52 11.16
N THR A 157 7.84 21.75 11.10
CA THR A 157 6.60 22.02 11.86
C THR A 157 6.38 21.08 13.03
N GLY A 158 6.98 19.89 13.02
CA GLY A 158 6.71 18.82 13.98
C GLY A 158 5.43 18.04 13.73
N VAL A 159 4.76 18.27 12.59
CA VAL A 159 3.59 17.48 12.20
C VAL A 159 4.02 16.03 11.90
N ILE A 160 3.28 15.08 12.46
CA ILE A 160 3.45 13.66 12.24
C ILE A 160 2.18 13.13 11.58
N GLN A 161 2.35 12.38 10.50
CA GLN A 161 1.27 11.64 9.85
C GLN A 161 1.71 10.20 9.64
N GLU A 162 0.93 9.26 10.15
CA GLU A 162 1.07 7.84 9.83
C GLU A 162 0.17 7.50 8.65
N PHE A 163 0.71 6.72 7.73
CA PHE A 163 0.04 6.16 6.58
C PHE A 163 0.13 4.65 6.69
N GLU A 164 -1.01 3.98 6.53
CA GLU A 164 -1.05 2.53 6.37
C GLU A 164 -0.39 2.15 5.03
N GLY A 165 0.43 1.12 5.02
CA GLY A 165 1.21 0.73 3.85
C GLY A 165 2.55 1.44 3.71
N SER A 166 3.28 0.99 2.70
CA SER A 166 4.64 1.40 2.34
C SER A 166 4.65 2.25 1.06
N HIS A 167 5.84 2.64 0.57
CA HIS A 167 6.01 3.30 -0.75
C HIS A 167 5.26 4.64 -0.93
N LEU A 168 5.14 5.44 0.13
CA LEU A 168 4.44 6.73 0.12
C LEU A 168 4.89 7.67 -1.01
N THR A 169 3.93 8.17 -1.78
CA THR A 169 4.15 9.20 -2.80
C THR A 169 3.05 10.26 -2.78
N PHE A 170 3.35 11.47 -3.25
CA PHE A 170 2.41 12.60 -3.27
C PHE A 170 2.12 13.05 -4.69
N SER A 171 0.84 13.34 -4.95
CA SER A 171 0.40 14.01 -6.17
C SER A 171 1.12 15.36 -6.34
N PRO A 172 1.24 15.88 -7.58
CA PRO A 172 1.96 17.13 -7.83
C PRO A 172 1.45 18.34 -7.02
N ASP A 173 0.14 18.44 -6.82
CA ASP A 173 -0.49 19.49 -6.01
C ASP A 173 -0.58 19.15 -4.51
N MET A 174 -0.17 17.94 -4.11
CA MET A 174 -0.26 17.40 -2.76
C MET A 174 -1.69 17.33 -2.22
N THR A 175 -2.70 17.28 -3.09
CA THR A 175 -4.08 17.01 -2.68
C THR A 175 -4.26 15.55 -2.28
N TYR A 176 -3.52 14.67 -2.95
CA TYR A 176 -3.53 13.23 -2.73
C TYR A 176 -2.14 12.69 -2.35
N ALA A 177 -2.15 11.63 -1.55
CA ALA A 177 -1.01 10.76 -1.34
C ALA A 177 -1.42 9.31 -1.64
N ALA A 178 -0.45 8.43 -1.87
CA ALA A 178 -0.72 7.02 -2.06
C ALA A 178 0.33 6.15 -1.38
N THR A 179 -0.09 5.00 -0.86
CA THR A 179 0.75 3.94 -0.27
C THR A 179 0.36 2.58 -0.81
N VAL A 180 1.23 1.58 -0.63
CA VAL A 180 0.97 0.17 -0.96
C VAL A 180 1.04 -0.67 0.30
N LYS A 181 -0.08 -1.30 0.64
CA LYS A 181 -0.20 -2.27 1.71
C LYS A 181 -0.04 -3.68 1.12
N VAL A 182 0.82 -4.49 1.75
CA VAL A 182 1.05 -5.90 1.37
C VAL A 182 1.18 -6.66 2.69
N GLU A 183 0.06 -7.19 3.21
CA GLU A 183 0.05 -7.91 4.49
C GLU A 183 0.11 -9.42 4.29
N PHE A 184 -0.76 -9.95 3.43
CA PHE A 184 -0.87 -11.37 3.17
C PHE A 184 -0.80 -11.66 1.68
N PRO A 185 -0.49 -12.92 1.31
CA PRO A 185 -0.71 -13.37 -0.06
C PRO A 185 -2.13 -12.96 -0.42
N GLU A 186 -2.27 -12.21 -1.52
CA GLU A 186 -3.55 -11.75 -2.02
C GLU A 186 -4.16 -10.50 -1.33
N GLU A 187 -3.50 -9.91 -0.33
CA GLU A 187 -3.91 -8.65 0.35
C GLU A 187 -3.00 -7.47 -0.04
N GLU A 188 -2.86 -7.26 -1.35
CA GLU A 188 -2.20 -6.08 -1.91
C GLU A 188 -3.22 -4.96 -2.13
N GLU A 189 -3.06 -3.85 -1.40
CA GLU A 189 -3.88 -2.65 -1.54
C GLU A 189 -3.04 -1.46 -2.00
N VAL A 190 -3.55 -0.71 -2.98
CA VAL A 190 -3.14 0.68 -3.15
C VAL A 190 -4.08 1.53 -2.34
N ILE A 191 -3.56 2.25 -1.35
CA ILE A 191 -4.36 3.15 -0.53
C ILE A 191 -4.13 4.57 -1.01
N ILE A 192 -5.18 5.24 -1.48
CA ILE A 192 -5.16 6.67 -1.82
C ILE A 192 -5.69 7.46 -0.63
N TRP A 193 -4.94 8.48 -0.25
CA TRP A 193 -5.24 9.36 0.85
C TRP A 193 -5.55 10.75 0.31
N LYS A 194 -6.63 11.37 0.79
CA LYS A 194 -7.01 12.73 0.42
C LYS A 194 -6.69 13.69 1.56
N LYS A 195 -6.02 14.79 1.23
CA LYS A 195 -5.75 15.87 2.16
C LYS A 195 -7.04 16.58 2.53
N ASP A 196 -7.32 16.66 3.81
CA ASP A 196 -8.47 17.38 4.34
C ASP A 196 -8.19 18.89 4.45
N LYS A 197 -9.22 19.64 4.86
CA LYS A 197 -9.14 21.09 5.05
C LYS A 197 -8.17 21.53 6.17
N TYR A 198 -7.79 20.62 7.07
CA TYR A 198 -6.83 20.86 8.14
C TYR A 198 -5.40 20.50 7.72
N GLY A 199 -5.24 19.92 6.54
CA GLY A 199 -3.95 19.55 5.95
C GLY A 199 -3.50 18.13 6.28
N SER A 200 -4.33 17.33 6.98
CA SER A 200 -4.07 15.93 7.29
C SER A 200 -4.60 15.03 6.18
N TYR A 201 -3.91 13.92 5.92
CA TYR A 201 -4.34 12.96 4.90
C TYR A 201 -5.29 11.94 5.54
N GLN A 202 -6.44 11.73 4.90
CA GLN A 202 -7.48 10.79 5.32
C GLN A 202 -7.68 9.73 4.24
N TYR A 203 -8.01 8.51 4.66
CA TYR A 203 -8.30 7.40 3.75
C TYR A 203 -9.45 7.78 2.78
N ASP A 204 -9.20 7.68 1.47
CA ASP A 204 -10.23 7.86 0.46
C ASP A 204 -11.02 6.56 0.28
N LYS A 205 -12.19 6.50 0.94
CA LYS A 205 -13.00 5.28 1.11
C LYS A 205 -13.50 4.62 -0.18
N ASN A 206 -13.39 5.30 -1.31
CA ASN A 206 -13.92 4.84 -2.59
C ASN A 206 -12.88 4.10 -3.44
N ASN A 207 -11.70 3.75 -2.88
CA ASN A 207 -10.56 3.24 -3.63
C ASN A 207 -10.39 1.69 -3.58
N MET A 208 -11.32 0.94 -2.99
CA MET A 208 -11.16 -0.50 -2.79
C MET A 208 -11.80 -1.33 -3.91
N ASP A 209 -11.03 -1.67 -4.95
CA ASP A 209 -11.40 -2.74 -5.89
C ASP A 209 -10.35 -3.84 -5.99
N TYR A 210 -10.09 -4.47 -4.85
CA TYR A 210 -9.21 -5.64 -4.72
C TYR A 210 -9.63 -6.82 -5.58
N GLY A 211 -10.94 -7.01 -5.76
CA GLY A 211 -11.50 -8.14 -6.50
C GLY A 211 -11.10 -8.11 -7.98
N ASN A 212 -10.99 -6.90 -8.54
CA ASN A 212 -10.51 -6.71 -9.90
C ASN A 212 -8.99 -6.83 -10.00
N PHE A 213 -8.24 -6.33 -9.01
CA PHE A 213 -6.78 -6.47 -8.96
C PHE A 213 -6.37 -7.95 -9.07
N ARG A 214 -6.96 -8.83 -8.24
CA ARG A 214 -6.67 -10.28 -8.25
C ARG A 214 -6.95 -10.97 -9.58
N GLN A 215 -7.92 -10.52 -10.36
CA GLN A 215 -8.25 -11.16 -11.65
C GLN A 215 -7.09 -11.10 -12.65
N HIS A 216 -6.24 -10.08 -12.57
CA HIS A 216 -5.05 -9.95 -13.41
C HIS A 216 -3.91 -10.91 -13.02
N PHE A 217 -3.97 -11.53 -11.84
CA PHE A 217 -2.96 -12.48 -11.36
C PHE A 217 -3.39 -13.95 -11.49
N LYS A 218 -4.66 -14.23 -11.80
CA LYS A 218 -5.20 -15.61 -11.93
C LYS A 218 -4.54 -16.46 -13.02
N PHE A 219 -3.77 -15.87 -13.93
CA PHE A 219 -3.00 -16.60 -14.95
C PHE A 219 -1.70 -17.20 -14.42
N TYR A 220 -1.26 -16.76 -13.24
CA TYR A 220 -0.04 -17.24 -12.60
C TYR A 220 -0.36 -18.33 -11.58
N ASP A 221 -0.08 -19.58 -11.95
CA ASP A 221 -0.15 -20.77 -11.08
C ASP A 221 1.26 -21.22 -10.68
N SER A 222 1.94 -20.45 -9.83
CA SER A 222 3.09 -20.97 -9.06
C SER A 222 2.54 -21.67 -7.81
N ARG A 223 2.03 -22.89 -7.99
CA ARG A 223 1.26 -23.64 -6.98
C ARG A 223 1.97 -23.98 -5.64
N LYS A 224 2.96 -23.20 -5.18
CA LYS A 224 3.56 -23.35 -3.85
C LYS A 224 4.28 -22.14 -3.22
N TYR A 225 4.65 -21.06 -3.92
CA TYR A 225 5.39 -19.94 -3.30
C TYR A 225 5.02 -18.55 -3.83
N SER A 226 4.49 -17.76 -2.89
CA SER A 226 4.19 -16.33 -2.77
C SER A 226 3.59 -15.56 -3.96
N PRO A 227 2.27 -15.36 -4.00
CA PRO A 227 1.64 -14.34 -4.83
C PRO A 227 1.87 -12.91 -4.30
N MET A 228 2.65 -12.72 -3.23
CA MET A 228 2.96 -11.37 -2.76
C MET A 228 3.91 -10.68 -3.75
N PRO A 229 3.65 -9.42 -4.13
CA PRO A 229 4.65 -8.62 -4.81
C PRO A 229 5.87 -8.52 -3.89
N TYR A 230 7.02 -8.85 -4.43
CA TYR A 230 8.27 -8.70 -3.72
C TYR A 230 8.61 -7.20 -3.54
N SER A 231 8.19 -6.35 -4.49
CA SER A 231 8.24 -4.89 -4.34
C SER A 231 7.11 -4.22 -5.12
N ALA A 232 6.85 -2.96 -4.78
CA ALA A 232 5.91 -2.11 -5.50
C ALA A 232 6.54 -0.74 -5.76
N LYS A 233 6.06 -0.05 -6.80
CA LYS A 233 6.44 1.33 -7.08
C LYS A 233 5.22 2.15 -7.43
N LEU A 234 5.14 3.33 -6.85
CA LEU A 234 4.10 4.32 -7.11
C LEU A 234 4.66 5.52 -7.87
N GLU A 235 3.96 5.97 -8.90
CA GLU A 235 4.33 7.13 -9.71
C GLU A 235 3.10 7.96 -10.10
N TRP A 236 3.01 9.18 -9.58
CA TRP A 236 1.98 10.13 -10.01
C TRP A 236 2.28 10.67 -11.40
N VAL A 237 1.35 10.49 -12.34
CA VAL A 237 1.44 11.03 -13.71
C VAL A 237 0.78 12.39 -13.79
N THR A 238 -0.38 12.55 -13.12
CA THR A 238 -1.09 13.82 -12.95
C THR A 238 -1.69 13.86 -11.55
N ASN A 239 -2.44 14.91 -11.20
CA ASN A 239 -3.17 14.95 -9.93
C ASN A 239 -4.25 13.85 -9.83
N ASP A 240 -4.77 13.41 -10.98
CA ASP A 240 -5.89 12.48 -11.08
C ASP A 240 -5.48 11.14 -11.72
N SER A 241 -4.17 10.85 -11.78
CA SER A 241 -3.65 9.61 -12.37
C SER A 241 -2.38 9.14 -11.65
N LEU A 242 -2.44 7.92 -11.14
CA LEU A 242 -1.38 7.25 -10.40
C LEU A 242 -1.06 5.91 -11.07
N LEU A 243 0.20 5.73 -11.47
CA LEU A 243 0.71 4.45 -11.91
C LEU A 243 1.19 3.63 -10.72
N VAL A 244 0.87 2.35 -10.75
CA VAL A 244 1.32 1.38 -9.77
C VAL A 244 1.94 0.19 -10.48
N ASP A 245 3.22 -0.03 -10.21
CA ASP A 245 3.96 -1.19 -10.67
C ASP A 245 4.11 -2.18 -9.52
N PHE A 246 3.62 -3.39 -9.73
CA PHE A 246 3.87 -4.51 -8.85
C PHE A 246 4.89 -5.45 -9.47
N TYR A 247 5.91 -5.81 -8.71
CA TYR A 247 7.00 -6.67 -9.13
C TYR A 247 6.92 -8.00 -8.41
N PHE A 248 6.83 -9.08 -9.19
CA PHE A 248 6.72 -10.43 -8.67
C PHE A 248 7.88 -11.27 -9.17
N ASN A 249 8.56 -11.92 -8.22
CA ASN A 249 9.64 -12.84 -8.56
C ASN A 249 9.06 -14.17 -9.06
N MET A 250 9.75 -14.81 -10.01
CA MET A 250 9.40 -16.17 -10.41
C MET A 250 9.81 -17.21 -9.35
N SER A 251 10.85 -16.92 -8.57
CA SER A 251 11.31 -17.72 -7.43
C SER A 251 12.06 -16.86 -6.41
N GLU A 252 12.31 -17.40 -5.21
CA GLU A 252 13.03 -16.72 -4.11
C GLU A 252 14.47 -16.31 -4.45
N HIS A 253 15.05 -16.82 -5.53
CA HIS A 253 16.44 -16.58 -5.92
C HIS A 253 16.59 -15.83 -7.25
N ASP A 254 15.48 -15.51 -7.91
CA ASP A 254 15.53 -14.82 -9.19
C ASP A 254 15.78 -13.32 -9.02
N THR A 255 16.57 -12.78 -9.94
CA THR A 255 16.83 -11.33 -10.08
C THR A 255 15.95 -10.68 -11.15
N ILE A 256 15.12 -11.48 -11.81
CA ILE A 256 14.17 -11.04 -12.84
C ILE A 256 12.77 -11.21 -12.26
N ALA A 257 12.01 -10.13 -12.29
CA ALA A 257 10.61 -10.09 -11.91
C ALA A 257 9.77 -9.76 -13.14
N TYR A 258 8.51 -10.19 -13.12
CA TYR A 258 7.53 -9.62 -14.03
C TYR A 258 6.89 -8.40 -13.38
N ARG A 259 6.69 -7.36 -14.18
CA ARG A 259 6.02 -6.12 -13.79
C ARG A 259 4.58 -6.15 -14.26
N VAL A 260 3.66 -5.94 -13.32
CA VAL A 260 2.25 -5.66 -13.64
C VAL A 260 1.97 -4.19 -13.33
N ARG A 261 1.49 -3.45 -14.34
CA ARG A 261 1.24 -2.02 -14.22
C ARG A 261 -0.25 -1.71 -14.26
N PHE A 262 -0.70 -0.90 -13.31
CA PHE A 262 -2.06 -0.36 -13.25
C PHE A 262 -2.03 1.16 -13.29
N ASN A 263 -3.09 1.75 -13.84
CA ASN A 263 -3.36 3.18 -13.73
C ASN A 263 -4.61 3.40 -12.90
N TYR A 264 -4.47 4.05 -11.76
CA TYR A 264 -5.59 4.55 -10.98
C TYR A 264 -5.91 5.95 -11.47
N VAL A 265 -7.10 6.14 -12.01
CA VAL A 265 -7.56 7.43 -12.53
C VAL A 265 -8.80 7.91 -11.80
N ASN A 266 -8.86 9.20 -11.50
CA ASN A 266 -10.07 9.85 -11.04
C ASN A 266 -10.65 10.67 -12.20
N THR A 267 -11.75 10.21 -12.79
CA THR A 267 -12.38 10.89 -13.94
C THR A 267 -13.76 11.42 -13.56
N GLU A 268 -14.08 12.62 -14.02
CA GLU A 268 -15.46 13.11 -13.95
C GLU A 268 -16.38 12.25 -14.84
N PRO A 269 -17.63 11.96 -14.42
CA PRO A 269 -18.31 12.44 -13.22
C PRO A 269 -18.18 11.49 -12.01
N ALA A 270 -17.35 10.44 -12.11
CA ALA A 270 -17.37 9.34 -11.16
C ALA A 270 -16.96 9.76 -9.74
N SER A 271 -16.14 10.81 -9.57
CA SER A 271 -15.59 11.25 -8.26
C SER A 271 -14.87 10.17 -7.44
N GLU A 272 -14.75 8.97 -8.01
CA GLU A 272 -14.19 7.76 -7.43
C GLU A 272 -12.97 7.34 -8.27
N TRP A 273 -11.97 6.80 -7.59
CA TRP A 273 -10.79 6.27 -8.23
C TRP A 273 -11.12 4.97 -8.93
N GLN A 274 -10.76 4.89 -10.21
CA GLN A 274 -10.96 3.72 -11.04
C GLN A 274 -9.62 3.12 -11.41
N MET A 275 -9.46 1.83 -11.16
CA MET A 275 -8.30 1.08 -11.60
C MET A 275 -8.47 0.64 -13.05
N ILE A 276 -7.52 0.99 -13.90
CA ILE A 276 -7.46 0.61 -15.30
C ILE A 276 -6.19 -0.22 -15.53
N PRO A 277 -6.30 -1.48 -16.00
CA PRO A 277 -5.13 -2.26 -16.37
C PRO A 277 -4.43 -1.62 -17.58
N ILE A 278 -3.10 -1.53 -17.52
CA ILE A 278 -2.29 -1.05 -18.64
C ILE A 278 -1.69 -2.25 -19.35
N LYS A 279 -1.87 -2.31 -20.68
CA LYS A 279 -1.21 -3.25 -21.57
C LYS A 279 0.17 -2.73 -21.97
#